data_AF-A0A7G8UVL6-F1
#
_entry.id   AF-A0A7G8UVL6-F1
#
_cell.length_a   1.000
_cell.length_b   1.000
_cell.length_c   1.000
_cell.angle_alpha   90.00
_cell.angle_beta   90.00
_cell.angle_gamma   90.00
#
_symmetry.space_group_name_H-M   'P 1'
#
loop_
_entity.id
_entity.type
_entity.pdbx_description
1 polymer ?
#
loop_
_entity_poly.entity_id
_entity_poly.type
_entity_poly.pdbx_seq_one_letter_code
_entity_poly.pdbx_strand_id
1 'polypeptide(L)'
;MQLPNYDFLSDSMEDTSTRFVTFITPGLKRFDLAILSTNRFYGKKLVTDLQFGKTAIIGPDDLEEEGYLEHVFNLTEEEADELRQFLYFVVGTVNFTD
;
A
#
# COMPACT_ATOMS: atom_id res chain seq x y z
N MET A 1 -23.69 -17.85 -21.31
CA MET A 1 -22.41 -17.57 -22.02
C MET A 1 -21.45 -18.64 -21.53
N GLN A 2 -20.94 -19.50 -22.42
CA GLN A 2 -19.98 -20.53 -22.03
C GLN A 2 -18.65 -19.80 -21.78
N LEU A 3 -18.16 -19.84 -20.54
CA LEU A 3 -16.88 -19.20 -20.21
C LEU A 3 -15.77 -19.87 -21.04
N PRO A 4 -14.75 -19.11 -21.48
CA PRO A 4 -13.60 -19.69 -22.15
C PRO A 4 -12.95 -20.80 -21.30
N ASN A 5 -12.31 -21.76 -21.96
CA ASN A 5 -11.63 -22.86 -21.30
C ASN A 5 -10.29 -22.34 -20.72
N TYR A 6 -10.33 -21.79 -19.51
CA TYR A 6 -9.16 -21.27 -18.81
C TYR A 6 -8.58 -22.31 -17.85
N ASP A 7 -7.26 -22.49 -17.90
CA ASP A 7 -6.53 -23.24 -16.88
C ASP A 7 -6.13 -22.28 -15.75
N PHE A 8 -6.87 -22.32 -14.64
CA PHE A 8 -6.58 -21.51 -13.47
C PHE A 8 -5.49 -22.16 -12.62
N LEU A 9 -4.36 -21.48 -12.44
CA LEU A 9 -3.32 -21.88 -11.49
C LEU A 9 -3.71 -21.59 -10.03
N SER A 10 -4.53 -20.55 -9.82
CA SER A 10 -5.13 -20.19 -8.53
C SER A 10 -6.33 -19.29 -8.81
N ASP A 11 -7.46 -19.59 -8.16
CA ASP A 11 -8.64 -18.73 -8.10
C ASP A 11 -9.20 -18.79 -6.69
N SER A 12 -9.23 -17.65 -6.00
CA SER A 12 -9.65 -17.55 -4.61
C SER A 12 -10.25 -16.18 -4.36
N MET A 13 -11.35 -16.14 -3.61
CA MET A 13 -11.95 -14.91 -3.12
C MET A 13 -11.77 -14.82 -1.61
N GLU A 14 -11.57 -13.59 -1.12
CA GLU A 14 -11.63 -13.27 0.30
C GLU A 14 -12.27 -11.88 0.47
N ASP A 15 -12.91 -11.67 1.60
CA ASP A 15 -13.36 -10.33 1.98
C ASP A 15 -12.14 -9.51 2.44
N THR A 16 -12.03 -8.29 1.94
CA THR A 16 -10.95 -7.36 2.27
C THR A 16 -11.52 -6.05 2.79
N SER A 17 -10.67 -5.26 3.47
CA SER A 17 -11.02 -3.88 3.85
C SER A 17 -10.08 -2.90 3.18
N THR A 18 -10.61 -1.75 2.77
CA THR A 18 -9.82 -0.66 2.16
C THR A 18 -10.10 0.65 2.88
N ARG A 19 -9.03 1.32 3.30
CA ARG A 19 -9.08 2.71 3.77
C ARG A 19 -8.74 3.64 2.62
N PHE A 20 -9.65 4.53 2.28
CA PHE A 20 -9.37 5.66 1.39
C PHE A 20 -9.01 6.88 2.24
N VAL A 21 -7.88 7.50 1.94
CA VAL A 21 -7.37 8.63 2.73
C VAL A 21 -6.70 9.64 1.82
N THR A 22 -7.13 10.89 1.95
CA THR A 22 -6.53 12.04 1.27
C THR A 22 -5.95 12.97 2.30
N PHE A 23 -4.69 13.36 2.14
CA PHE A 23 -4.03 14.28 3.05
C PHE A 23 -3.02 15.16 2.31
N ILE A 24 -2.66 16.28 2.94
CA ILE A 24 -1.61 17.18 2.48
C ILE A 24 -0.52 17.16 3.56
N THR A 25 0.74 17.01 3.14
CA THR A 25 1.90 16.99 4.03
C THR A 25 2.36 18.41 4.40
N PRO A 26 3.25 18.58 5.41
CA PRO A 26 3.87 19.86 5.70
C PRO A 26 4.54 20.52 4.47
N GLY A 27 5.20 19.74 3.61
CA GLY A 27 5.79 20.13 2.33
C GLY A 27 4.77 20.44 1.22
N LEU A 28 3.48 20.47 1.55
CA LEU A 28 2.36 20.78 0.66
C LEU A 28 2.10 19.76 -0.46
N LYS A 29 2.70 18.56 -0.36
CA LYS A 29 2.35 17.45 -1.26
C LYS A 29 1.01 16.86 -0.86
N ARG A 30 0.14 16.70 -1.85
CA ARG A 30 -1.11 15.95 -1.70
C ARG A 30 -0.88 14.47 -1.99
N PHE A 31 -1.44 13.62 -1.14
CA PHE A 31 -1.58 12.19 -1.38
C PHE A 31 -3.06 11.80 -1.35
N ASP A 32 -3.48 10.96 -2.30
CA ASP A 32 -4.76 10.23 -2.27
C ASP A 32 -4.43 8.74 -2.29
N LEU A 33 -4.56 8.06 -1.15
CA LEU A 33 -4.17 6.66 -1.00
C LEU A 33 -5.38 5.75 -0.81
N ALA A 34 -5.33 4.59 -1.45
CA ALA A 34 -6.11 3.41 -1.08
C ALA A 34 -5.19 2.41 -0.37
N ILE A 35 -5.56 2.02 0.85
CA ILE A 35 -4.77 1.12 1.68
C ILE A 35 -5.60 -0.13 1.97
N LEU A 36 -5.30 -1.20 1.25
CA LEU A 36 -6.03 -2.46 1.31
C LEU A 36 -5.36 -3.41 2.30
N SER A 37 -6.19 -3.97 3.19
CA SER A 37 -5.82 -5.03 4.13
C SER A 37 -6.37 -6.37 3.66
N THR A 38 -5.49 -7.37 3.62
CA THR A 38 -5.76 -8.74 3.15
C THR A 38 -4.85 -9.71 3.92
N ASN A 39 -5.29 -10.96 4.07
CA ASN A 39 -4.47 -12.04 4.62
C ASN A 39 -3.41 -12.55 3.63
N ARG A 40 -3.58 -12.28 2.33
CA ARG A 40 -2.69 -12.74 1.24
C ARG A 40 -1.26 -12.20 1.34
N PHE A 41 -1.05 -11.07 2.03
CA PHE A 41 0.26 -10.42 2.13
C PHE A 41 0.88 -10.51 3.53
N TYR A 42 0.49 -11.50 4.34
CA TYR A 42 1.16 -11.84 5.61
C TYR A 42 1.32 -10.64 6.57
N GLY A 43 0.25 -9.85 6.71
CA GLY A 43 0.24 -8.66 7.58
C GLY A 43 0.67 -7.36 6.88
N LYS A 44 1.32 -7.43 5.71
CA LYS A 44 1.60 -6.25 4.87
C LYS A 44 0.32 -5.68 4.26
N LYS A 45 0.35 -4.41 3.88
CA LYS A 45 -0.77 -3.70 3.24
C LYS A 45 -0.46 -3.46 1.76
N LEU A 46 -1.48 -3.50 0.92
CA LEU A 46 -1.38 -3.02 -0.46
C LEU A 46 -1.70 -1.52 -0.46
N VAL A 47 -0.70 -0.69 -0.67
CA VAL A 47 -0.81 0.78 -0.68
C VAL A 47 -0.78 1.25 -2.12
N THR A 48 -1.83 1.96 -2.54
CA THR A 48 -1.96 2.52 -3.88
C THR A 48 -2.09 4.03 -3.83
N ASP A 49 -1.24 4.74 -4.54
CA ASP A 49 -1.41 6.15 -4.87
C ASP A 49 -2.41 6.27 -6.02
N LEU A 50 -3.58 6.83 -5.72
CA LEU A 50 -4.69 6.99 -6.65
C LEU A 50 -4.47 8.13 -7.66
N GLN A 51 -3.52 9.04 -7.42
CA GLN A 51 -3.21 10.13 -8.36
C GLN A 51 -2.38 9.60 -9.53
N PHE A 52 -1.45 8.68 -9.27
CA PHE A 52 -0.48 8.20 -10.26
C PHE A 52 -0.58 6.70 -10.56
N GLY A 53 -1.47 5.97 -9.87
CA GLY A 53 -1.69 4.54 -10.07
C GLY A 53 -0.50 3.67 -9.63
N LYS A 54 0.34 4.17 -8.73
CA LYS A 54 1.50 3.43 -8.20
C LYS A 54 1.05 2.59 -7.02
N THR A 55 1.40 1.31 -7.01
CA THR A 55 1.00 0.36 -5.97
C THR A 55 2.19 -0.44 -5.47
N ALA A 56 2.27 -0.63 -4.15
CA ALA A 56 3.22 -1.52 -3.51
C ALA A 56 2.60 -2.30 -2.36
N ILE A 57 3.18 -3.46 -2.06
CA ILE A 57 2.94 -4.18 -0.81
C ILE A 57 3.96 -3.65 0.20
N ILE A 58 3.47 -3.10 1.31
CA ILE A 58 4.29 -2.40 2.31
C ILE A 58 4.01 -2.97 3.70
N GLY A 59 5.07 -3.39 4.37
CA GLY A 59 5.14 -3.70 5.79
C GLY A 59 6.17 -2.82 6.50
N PRO A 60 6.37 -3.03 7.81
CA PRO A 60 7.28 -2.23 8.63
C PRO A 60 8.72 -2.20 8.07
N ASP A 61 9.27 -3.36 7.70
CA ASP A 61 10.65 -3.46 7.22
C ASP A 61 10.88 -2.70 5.90
N ASP A 62 9.86 -2.58 5.05
CA ASP A 62 9.97 -1.85 3.78
C ASP A 62 10.04 -0.32 4.00
N LEU A 63 9.59 0.18 5.16
CA LEU A 63 9.71 1.60 5.51
C LEU A 63 11.13 1.97 5.96
N GLU A 64 11.92 0.98 6.39
CA GLU A 64 13.30 1.13 6.81
C GLU A 64 14.28 1.01 5.62
N GLU A 65 13.80 0.56 4.45
CA GLU A 65 14.62 0.46 3.24
C GLU A 65 14.80 1.83 2.58
N GLU A 66 16.03 2.33 2.61
CA GLU A 66 16.42 3.61 2.01
C GLU A 66 16.11 3.63 0.50
N GLY A 67 15.43 4.67 0.03
CA GLY A 67 15.10 4.84 -1.39
C GLY A 67 13.90 4.01 -1.89
N TYR A 68 13.33 3.13 -1.07
CA TYR A 68 12.24 2.25 -1.52
C TYR A 68 10.98 3.03 -1.92
N LEU A 69 10.52 3.94 -1.06
CA LEU A 69 9.30 4.73 -1.32
C LEU A 69 9.51 5.73 -2.46
N GLU A 70 10.69 6.33 -2.50
CA GLU A 70 11.18 7.22 -3.55
C GLU A 70 11.09 6.52 -4.91
N HIS A 71 11.60 5.28 -5.00
CA HIS A 71 11.58 4.49 -6.23
C HIS A 71 10.17 4.07 -6.64
N VAL A 72 9.41 3.49 -5.71
CA VAL A 72 8.09 2.91 -6.00
C VAL A 72 7.08 3.99 -6.36
N PHE A 73 7.02 5.06 -5.58
CA PHE A 73 6.04 6.13 -5.75
C PHE A 73 6.56 7.30 -6.57
N ASN A 74 7.81 7.24 -7.04
CA ASN A 74 8.46 8.32 -7.80
C ASN A 74 8.39 9.66 -7.07
N LEU A 75 8.89 9.63 -5.83
CA LEU A 75 8.89 10.76 -4.90
C LEU A 75 10.31 11.32 -4.76
N THR A 76 10.40 12.59 -4.38
CA THR A 76 11.66 13.12 -3.82
C THR A 76 11.89 12.51 -2.43
N GLU A 77 13.13 12.61 -1.92
CA GLU A 77 13.48 12.15 -0.57
C GLU A 77 12.62 12.80 0.52
N GLU A 78 12.36 14.11 0.41
CA GLU A 78 11.50 14.86 1.35
C GLU A 78 10.05 14.35 1.31
N GLU A 79 9.47 14.22 0.11
CA GLU A 79 8.11 13.72 -0.07
C GLU A 79 7.95 12.26 0.41
N ALA A 80 8.98 11.44 0.18
CA ALA A 80 9.02 10.07 0.64
C ALA A 80 9.12 9.98 2.16
N ASP A 81 9.88 10.86 2.82
CA ASP A 81 9.95 10.90 4.27
C ASP A 81 8.62 11.30 4.92
N GLU A 82 7.93 12.28 4.36
CA GLU A 82 6.59 12.65 4.83
C GLU A 82 5.58 11.52 4.63
N LEU A 83 5.65 10.80 3.51
CA LEU A 83 4.83 9.61 3.28
C LEU A 83 5.21 8.49 4.26
N ARG A 84 6.50 8.26 4.51
CA ARG A 84 7.02 7.25 5.44
C ARG A 84 6.48 7.47 6.84
N GLN A 85 6.53 8.72 7.34
CA GLN A 85 5.95 9.10 8.63
C GLN A 85 4.46 8.78 8.71
N PHE A 86 3.69 9.10 7.66
CA PHE A 86 2.28 8.72 7.59
C PHE A 86 2.10 7.19 7.61
N LEU A 87 2.90 6.45 6.83
CA LEU A 87 2.79 5.01 6.72
C LEU A 87 3.16 4.30 8.03
N TYR A 88 4.07 4.81 8.85
CA TYR A 88 4.34 4.25 10.18
C TYR A 88 3.08 4.20 11.06
N PHE A 89 2.18 5.18 10.99
CA PHE A 89 0.90 5.15 11.70
C PHE A 89 -0.10 4.12 11.15
N VAL A 90 0.09 3.66 9.91
CA VAL A 90 -0.84 2.78 9.21
C VAL A 90 -0.37 1.32 9.19
N VAL A 91 0.94 1.10 8.99
CA VAL A 91 1.54 -0.23 8.90
C VAL A 91 2.40 -0.60 10.11
N GLY A 92 2.86 0.38 10.89
CA GLY A 92 3.95 0.24 11.87
C GLY A 92 3.59 -0.39 13.21
N THR A 93 2.32 -0.63 13.54
CA THR A 93 1.96 -1.54 14.63
C THR A 93 1.46 -2.84 14.04
N VAL A 94 2.29 -3.89 14.11
CA VAL A 94 1.89 -5.25 13.82
C VAL A 94 0.83 -5.66 14.85
N ASN A 95 -0.44 -5.44 14.53
CA ASN A 95 -1.53 -6.01 15.28
C ASN A 95 -1.72 -7.43 14.73
N PHE A 96 -1.12 -8.42 15.40
CA PHE A 96 -1.55 -9.80 15.22
C PHE A 96 -2.99 -9.88 15.72
N THR A 97 -3.93 -10.04 14.80
CA THR A 97 -5.24 -10.55 15.15
C THR A 97 -5.12 -12.07 15.12
N ASP A 98 -5.01 -12.67 16.31
CA ASP A 98 -5.21 -14.11 16.49
C ASP A 98 -6.52 -14.59 15.83
#